data_AF-A0A7W1G0P1-F1
#
_entry.id   AF-A0A7W1G0P1-F1
#
_cell.length_a   1.000
_cell.length_b   1.000
_cell.length_c   1.000
_cell.angle_alpha   90.00
_cell.angle_beta   90.00
_cell.angle_gamma   90.00
#
_symmetry.space_group_name_H-M   'P 1'
#
loop_
_entity.id
_entity.type
_entity.pdbx_description
1 polymer ?
#
loop_
_entity_poly.entity_id
_entity_poly.type
_entity_poly.pdbx_seq_one_letter_code
_entity_poly.pdbx_strand_id
1 'polypeptide(L)'
;MTPNFLIIFLAALIPMVTGFIWYNPNVLGKAWMKAADISEDKMKGANMAVVFGVSFLLSFILAFSMQFIVIHQWAIYSIFASEADHTAMMDPNSELSIYVKD
;
A
#
# COMPACT_ATOMS: atom_id res chain seq x y z
N MET A 1 8.66 10.06 -12.03
CA MET A 1 8.95 9.03 -10.98
C MET A 1 8.86 7.62 -11.53
N THR A 2 9.86 6.78 -11.27
CA THR A 2 9.85 5.35 -11.62
C THR A 2 9.69 4.51 -10.34
N PRO A 3 8.72 3.58 -10.29
CA PRO A 3 8.55 2.71 -9.12
C PRO A 3 9.80 1.86 -8.87
N ASN A 4 10.31 1.87 -7.64
CA ASN A 4 11.37 0.97 -7.22
C ASN A 4 10.77 -0.35 -6.74
N PHE A 5 10.65 -1.32 -7.66
CA PHE A 5 10.03 -2.62 -7.37
C PHE A 5 10.72 -3.42 -6.27
N LEU A 6 12.04 -3.26 -6.10
CA LEU A 6 12.76 -3.92 -5.00
C LEU A 6 12.30 -3.38 -3.65
N ILE A 7 12.19 -2.06 -3.52
CA ILE A 7 11.71 -1.42 -2.29
C ILE A 7 10.24 -1.75 -2.04
N ILE A 8 9.40 -1.78 -3.07
CA ILE A 8 7.98 -2.17 -2.95
C ILE A 8 7.85 -3.61 -2.45
N PHE A 9 8.66 -4.53 -3.00
CA PHE A 9 8.70 -5.92 -2.56
C PHE A 9 9.12 -6.06 -1.10
N LEU A 10 10.13 -5.31 -0.66
CA LEU A 10 10.55 -5.30 0.75
C LEU A 10 9.49 -4.65 1.65
N ALA A 11 8.86 -3.57 1.22
CA ALA A 11 7.80 -2.89 1.96
C ALA A 11 6.55 -3.78 2.15
N ALA A 12 6.28 -4.70 1.22
CA ALA A 12 5.23 -5.71 1.35
C ALA A 12 5.41 -6.65 2.55
N LEU A 13 6.60 -6.69 3.17
CA LEU A 13 6.81 -7.43 4.42
C LEU A 13 6.22 -6.71 5.65
N ILE A 14 5.95 -5.40 5.57
CA ILE A 14 5.45 -4.64 6.72
C ILE A 14 4.09 -5.18 7.22
N PRO A 15 3.06 -5.36 6.37
CA PRO A 15 1.79 -5.93 6.84
C PRO A 15 1.95 -7.37 7.36
N MET A 16 2.94 -8.13 6.87
CA MET A 16 3.23 -9.48 7.36
C MET A 16 3.74 -9.44 8.81
N VAL A 17 4.68 -8.54 9.11
CA VAL A 17 5.18 -8.31 10.47
C VAL A 17 4.07 -7.79 11.38
N THR A 18 3.26 -6.84 10.90
CA THR A 18 2.09 -6.34 11.63
C THR A 18 1.11 -7.46 11.94
N GLY A 19 0.83 -8.35 10.97
CA GLY A 19 0.00 -9.53 11.17
C GLY A 19 0.57 -10.48 12.22
N PHE A 20 1.88 -10.71 12.23
CA PHE A 20 2.53 -11.53 13.26
C PHE A 20 2.32 -10.97 14.68
N ILE A 21 2.43 -9.65 14.84
CA ILE A 21 2.16 -8.98 16.13
C ILE A 21 0.67 -9.07 16.47
N TRP A 22 -0.21 -8.75 15.53
CA TRP A 22 -1.65 -8.67 15.74
C TRP A 22 -2.27 -10.04 16.09
N TYR A 23 -1.92 -11.08 15.34
CA TYR A 23 -2.45 -12.43 15.54
C TYR A 23 -1.76 -13.22 16.65
N ASN A 24 -0.77 -12.63 17.32
CA ASN A 24 -0.14 -13.26 18.49
C ASN A 24 -1.17 -13.45 19.63
N PRO A 25 -1.26 -14.63 20.27
CA PRO A 25 -2.21 -14.90 21.35
C PRO A 25 -2.07 -13.98 22.57
N ASN A 26 -0.90 -13.37 22.77
CA ASN A 26 -0.61 -12.43 23.86
C ASN A 26 -0.92 -10.97 23.52
N VAL A 27 -1.30 -10.66 22.27
CA VAL A 27 -1.65 -9.31 21.82
C VAL A 27 -3.15 -9.25 21.53
N LEU A 28 -3.59 -9.62 20.33
CA LEU A 28 -5.00 -9.60 19.94
C LEU A 28 -5.47 -10.93 19.34
N GLY A 29 -4.60 -11.93 19.18
CA GLY A 29 -4.90 -13.20 18.52
C GLY A 29 -6.10 -13.93 19.12
N LYS A 30 -6.17 -14.08 20.45
CA LYS A 30 -7.31 -14.75 21.12
C LYS A 30 -8.63 -14.00 20.95
N ALA A 31 -8.59 -12.67 21.04
CA ALA A 31 -9.77 -11.83 20.87
C ALA A 31 -10.27 -11.85 19.43
N TRP A 32 -9.35 -11.77 18.45
CA TRP A 32 -9.64 -11.90 17.02
C TRP A 32 -10.23 -13.28 16.71
N MET A 33 -9.62 -14.37 17.19
CA MET A 33 -10.14 -15.73 16.97
C MET A 33 -11.57 -15.86 17.48
N LYS A 34 -11.86 -15.35 18.69
CA LYS A 34 -13.22 -15.34 19.25
C LYS A 34 -14.19 -14.51 18.41
N ALA A 35 -13.78 -13.32 17.98
CA ALA A 35 -14.64 -12.41 17.20
C ALA A 35 -14.92 -12.92 15.78
N ALA A 36 -13.96 -13.64 15.19
CA ALA A 36 -14.05 -14.22 13.86
C ALA A 36 -14.60 -15.66 13.86
N ASP A 37 -15.05 -16.17 15.01
CA ASP A 37 -15.51 -17.56 15.19
C ASP A 37 -14.49 -18.60 14.66
N ILE A 38 -13.20 -18.34 14.86
CA ILE A 38 -12.11 -19.25 14.49
C ILE A 38 -11.72 -20.06 15.73
N SER A 39 -11.88 -21.38 15.65
CA SER A 39 -11.37 -22.32 16.66
C SER A 39 -10.06 -22.95 16.19
N GLU A 40 -9.31 -23.53 17.11
CA GLU A 40 -8.11 -24.32 16.78
C GLU A 40 -8.44 -25.49 15.83
N ASP A 41 -9.61 -26.10 15.98
CA ASP A 41 -10.07 -27.17 15.09
C ASP A 41 -10.33 -26.66 13.67
N LYS A 42 -10.88 -25.45 13.49
CA LYS A 42 -11.04 -24.83 12.17
C LYS A 42 -9.72 -24.47 11.50
N MET A 43 -8.65 -24.31 12.30
CA MET A 43 -7.29 -24.07 11.79
C MET A 43 -6.56 -25.37 11.44
N LYS A 44 -7.00 -26.53 11.94
CA LYS A 44 -6.41 -27.82 11.60
C LYS A 44 -6.62 -28.08 10.10
N GLY A 45 -5.52 -28.24 9.37
CA GLY A 45 -5.53 -28.46 7.92
C GLY A 45 -5.48 -27.18 7.08
N ALA A 46 -5.38 -26.00 7.70
CA ALA A 46 -5.13 -24.77 6.95
C ALA A 46 -3.78 -24.85 6.21
N ASN A 47 -3.79 -24.49 4.92
CA ASN A 47 -2.58 -24.47 4.11
C ASN A 47 -1.82 -23.16 4.35
N MET A 48 -0.83 -23.21 5.25
CA MET A 48 -0.04 -22.02 5.62
C MET A 48 0.72 -21.41 4.43
N ALA A 49 1.12 -22.20 3.44
CA ALA A 49 1.77 -21.67 2.24
C ALA A 49 0.80 -20.81 1.41
N VAL A 50 -0.47 -21.24 1.30
CA VAL A 50 -1.52 -20.44 0.64
C VAL A 50 -1.84 -19.20 1.45
N VAL A 51 -2.01 -19.34 2.77
CA VAL A 51 -2.31 -18.19 3.65
C VAL A 51 -1.22 -17.12 3.52
N PHE A 52 0.04 -17.47 3.77
CA PHE A 52 1.13 -16.49 3.70
C PHE A 52 1.40 -16.01 2.27
N GLY A 53 1.27 -16.86 1.26
CA GLY A 53 1.46 -16.48 -0.14
C GLY A 53 0.42 -15.45 -0.61
N VAL A 54 -0.86 -15.69 -0.31
CA VAL A 54 -1.93 -14.75 -0.64
C VAL A 54 -1.81 -13.47 0.20
N SER A 55 -1.52 -13.56 1.50
CA SER A 55 -1.29 -12.38 2.35
C SER A 55 -0.15 -11.51 1.83
N PHE A 56 0.96 -12.11 1.40
CA PHE A 56 2.09 -11.36 0.85
C PHE A 56 1.73 -10.73 -0.51
N LEU A 57 1.02 -11.43 -1.38
CA LEU A 57 0.52 -10.87 -2.64
C LEU A 57 -0.38 -9.65 -2.40
N LEU A 58 -1.32 -9.74 -1.46
CA LEU A 58 -2.18 -8.62 -1.09
C LEU A 58 -1.37 -7.47 -0.48
N SER A 59 -0.36 -7.78 0.33
CA SER A 59 0.54 -6.79 0.91
C SER A 59 1.37 -6.08 -0.16
N PHE A 60 1.79 -6.79 -1.21
CA PHE A 60 2.49 -6.20 -2.36
C PHE A 60 1.57 -5.27 -3.16
N ILE A 61 0.32 -5.68 -3.42
CA ILE A 61 -0.67 -4.83 -4.07
C ILE A 61 -0.93 -3.56 -3.24
N LEU A 62 -1.02 -3.69 -1.92
CA LEU A 62 -1.16 -2.56 -1.00
C LEU A 62 0.07 -1.64 -1.07
N ALA A 63 1.28 -2.17 -0.94
CA ALA A 63 2.52 -1.39 -1.01
C ALA A 63 2.67 -0.66 -2.35
N PHE A 64 2.32 -1.32 -3.46
CA PHE A 64 2.29 -0.71 -4.78
C PHE A 64 1.25 0.41 -4.89
N SER A 65 0.05 0.19 -4.35
CA SER A 65 -1.02 1.20 -4.37
C SER A 65 -0.70 2.42 -3.52
N MET A 66 -0.01 2.22 -2.38
CA MET A 66 0.32 3.28 -1.44
C MET A 66 1.13 4.41 -2.06
N GLN A 67 1.99 4.13 -3.05
CA GLN A 67 2.79 5.18 -3.70
C GLN A 67 1.91 6.27 -4.33
N PHE A 68 0.77 5.90 -4.90
CA PHE A 68 -0.17 6.84 -5.52
C PHE A 68 -1.02 7.61 -4.51
N ILE A 69 -1.10 7.10 -3.27
CA ILE A 69 -1.90 7.69 -2.19
C ILE A 69 -1.07 8.69 -1.39
N VAL A 70 0.20 8.38 -1.09
CA VAL A 70 1.00 9.16 -0.13
C VAL A 70 2.04 10.06 -0.79
N ILE A 71 2.47 9.76 -2.01
CA ILE A 71 3.46 10.59 -2.71
C ILE A 71 2.72 11.64 -3.53
N HIS A 72 2.91 12.90 -3.14
CA HIS A 72 2.13 14.03 -3.66
C HIS A 72 2.38 14.30 -5.14
N GLN A 73 3.56 13.95 -5.63
CA GLN A 73 3.94 14.13 -7.04
C GLN A 73 3.08 13.30 -8.01
N TRP A 74 2.43 12.23 -7.55
CA TRP A 74 1.43 11.53 -8.39
C TRP A 74 0.13 12.31 -8.57
N ALA A 75 -0.16 13.27 -7.69
CA ALA A 75 -1.37 14.10 -7.72
C ALA A 75 -1.10 15.52 -8.23
N ILE A 76 0.10 15.82 -8.75
CA ILE A 76 0.47 17.19 -9.13
C ILE A 76 -0.53 17.80 -10.12
N TYR A 77 -0.93 17.05 -11.15
CA TYR A 77 -1.90 17.53 -12.14
C TYR A 77 -3.30 17.79 -11.56
N SER A 78 -3.73 17.08 -10.50
CA SER A 78 -5.06 17.31 -9.92
C SER A 78 -5.13 18.56 -9.05
N ILE A 79 -4.02 18.97 -8.45
CA ILE A 79 -3.93 20.17 -7.61
C ILE A 79 -4.11 21.44 -8.45
N PHE A 80 -3.64 21.43 -9.70
CA PHE A 80 -3.69 22.59 -10.60
C PHE A 80 -4.79 22.47 -11.67
N ALA A 81 -5.64 21.44 -11.60
CA ALA A 81 -6.73 21.22 -12.56
C ALA A 81 -7.79 22.33 -12.58
N SER A 82 -7.88 23.15 -11.53
CA SER A 82 -8.82 24.28 -11.42
C SER A 82 -8.23 25.62 -11.83
N GLU A 83 -6.97 25.68 -12.26
CA GLU A 83 -6.37 26.93 -12.71
C GLU A 83 -7.01 27.42 -14.01
N ALA A 84 -7.13 28.75 -14.14
CA ALA A 84 -7.75 29.38 -15.30
C ALA A 84 -7.04 29.01 -16.61
N ASP A 85 -5.76 28.69 -16.54
CA ASP A 85 -4.95 28.19 -17.64
C ASP A 85 -4.51 26.74 -17.37
N HIS A 86 -5.37 25.80 -17.73
CA HIS A 86 -5.12 24.35 -17.72
C HIS A 86 -3.95 23.92 -18.63
N THR A 87 -3.42 24.83 -19.46
CA THR A 87 -2.25 24.58 -20.32
C THR A 87 -0.95 25.16 -19.76
N ALA A 88 -1.01 25.94 -18.68
CA ALA A 88 0.17 26.56 -18.09
C ALA A 88 1.25 25.53 -17.71
N MET A 89 0.86 24.34 -17.24
CA MET A 89 1.82 23.26 -16.97
C MET A 89 2.50 22.66 -18.20
N MET A 90 1.89 22.80 -19.38
CA MET A 90 2.44 22.33 -20.65
C MET A 90 3.23 23.41 -21.40
N ASP A 91 3.06 24.69 -21.04
CA ASP A 91 3.84 25.79 -21.58
C ASP A 91 5.26 25.78 -20.97
N PRO A 92 6.33 25.56 -21.77
CA PRO A 92 7.70 25.56 -21.29
C PRO A 92 8.17 26.89 -20.69
N ASN A 93 7.44 27.98 -20.93
CA ASN A 93 7.75 29.34 -20.47
C ASN A 93 6.92 29.78 -19.25
N SER A 94 5.99 28.95 -18.75
CA SER A 94 5.23 29.29 -17.55
C SER A 94 6.06 29.05 -16.27
N GLU A 95 5.73 29.77 -15.20
CA GLU A 95 6.31 29.53 -13.87
C GLU A 95 5.95 28.14 -13.33
N LEU A 96 4.85 27.54 -13.78
CA LEU A 96 4.40 26.23 -13.34
C LEU A 96 5.15 25.08 -14.02
N SER A 97 5.77 25.35 -15.17
CA SER A 97 6.56 24.37 -15.92
C SER A 97 7.77 23.84 -15.15
N ILE A 98 8.25 24.58 -14.14
CA ILE A 98 9.35 24.15 -13.28
C ILE A 98 8.97 22.93 -12.43
N TYR A 99 7.70 22.79 -12.06
CA TYR A 99 7.22 21.71 -11.18
C TYR A 99 6.96 20.39 -11.93
N VAL A 100 6.96 20.42 -13.27
CA VAL A 100 6.77 19.23 -14.14
C VAL A 100 8.11 18.68 -14.66
N LYS A 101 9.19 19.46 -14.56
CA LYS A 101 10.51 19.11 -15.12
C LYS A 101 11.33 18.15 -14.25
N ASP A 102 10.88 17.85 -13.03
CA ASP A 102 11.51 16.92 -12.07
C ASP A 102 10.81 15.54 -12.01
#